data_AF-A0A931XK71-F1
#
_entry.id   AF-A0A931XK71-F1
#
_cell.length_a   1.000
_cell.length_b   1.000
_cell.length_c   1.000
_cell.angle_alpha   90.00
_cell.angle_beta   90.00
_cell.angle_gamma   90.00
#
_symmetry.space_group_name_H-M   'P 1'
#
loop_
_entity.id
_entity.type
_entity.pdbx_description
1 polymer ?
#
loop_
_entity_poly.entity_id
_entity_poly.type
_entity_poly.pdbx_seq_one_letter_code
_entity_poly.pdbx_strand_id
1 'polypeptide(L)' 'MEVSASPRLDFSAIGPALGAHFPDVRLPNQQGTLVDLHAARAGRRALVVFHRSARW' A
#
# COMPACT_ATOMS: atom_id res chain seq x y z
N MET A 1 29.29 21.08 -8.35
CA MET A 1 28.71 19.80 -7.92
C MET A 1 27.30 20.08 -7.47
N GLU A 2 26.32 19.90 -8.36
CA GLU A 2 24.93 20.27 -8.10
C GLU A 2 24.26 19.11 -7.36
N VAL A 3 23.90 19.34 -6.09
CA VAL A 3 23.11 18.38 -5.31
C VAL A 3 21.67 18.52 -5.79
N SER A 4 21.22 17.61 -6.64
CA SER A 4 19.81 17.52 -7.02
C SER A 4 19.00 17.22 -5.76
N ALA A 5 18.29 18.23 -5.26
CA ALA A 5 17.39 18.06 -4.12
C ALA A 5 16.25 17.14 -4.55
N SER A 6 16.15 15.96 -3.95
CA SER A 6 14.99 15.10 -4.15
C SER A 6 13.73 15.87 -3.72
N PRO A 7 12.64 15.83 -4.50
CA PRO A 7 11.42 16.54 -4.13
C PRO A 7 10.99 16.06 -2.73
N ARG A 8 10.71 17.02 -1.84
CA ARG A 8 10.16 16.70 -0.52
C ARG A 8 8.78 16.09 -0.75
N LEU A 9 8.67 14.77 -0.59
CA LEU A 9 7.40 14.06 -0.65
C LEU A 9 6.55 14.49 0.54
N ASP A 10 5.35 14.97 0.25
CA ASP A 10 4.35 15.25 1.28
C ASP A 10 3.57 13.96 1.58
N PHE A 11 3.94 13.28 2.66
CA PHE A 11 3.26 12.06 3.08
C PHE A 11 1.84 12.30 3.60
N SER A 12 1.46 13.55 3.93
CA SER A 12 0.07 13.87 4.30
C SER A 12 -0.87 13.83 3.09
N ALA A 13 -0.32 13.98 1.88
CA ALA A 13 -1.04 13.84 0.62
C ALA A 13 -0.98 12.43 0.02
N ILE A 14 -0.25 11.49 0.65
CA ILE A 14 0.03 10.17 0.07
C ILE A 14 -0.52 9.07 0.99
N GLY A 15 -1.58 8.40 0.53
CA GLY A 15 -2.21 7.28 1.22
C GLY A 15 -3.40 7.69 2.09
N PRO A 16 -4.08 6.71 2.72
CA PRO A 16 -5.22 6.97 3.58
C PRO A 16 -4.79 7.68 4.86
N ALA A 17 -5.54 8.70 5.27
CA ALA A 17 -5.34 9.39 6.53
C ALA A 17 -5.61 8.45 7.73
N LEU A 18 -5.04 8.78 8.89
CA LEU A 18 -5.31 8.05 10.12
C LEU A 18 -6.81 8.10 10.46
N GLY A 19 -7.39 6.94 10.76
CA GLY A 19 -8.82 6.78 11.03
C GLY A 19 -9.70 6.71 9.78
N ALA A 20 -9.18 7.01 8.60
CA ALA A 20 -9.92 6.84 7.36
C ALA A 20 -10.09 5.34 7.02
N HIS A 21 -11.14 5.02 6.27
CA HIS A 21 -11.30 3.68 5.72
C HIS A 21 -10.14 3.38 4.77
N PHE A 22 -9.52 2.21 4.93
CA PHE A 22 -8.48 1.77 4.00
C PHE A 22 -9.07 1.53 2.60
N PRO A 23 -8.37 1.84 1.50
CA PRO A 23 -8.93 1.69 0.15
C PRO A 23 -9.35 0.25 -0.17
N ASP A 24 -10.33 0.11 -1.05
CA ASP A 24 -10.72 -1.19 -1.58
C ASP A 24 -9.57 -1.78 -2.43
N VAL A 25 -8.96 -2.85 -1.92
CA VAL A 25 -7.87 -3.55 -2.60
C VAL A 25 -8.34 -4.92 -3.06
N ARG A 26 -8.26 -5.13 -4.38
CA ARG A 26 -8.53 -6.41 -5.04
C ARG A 26 -7.35 -6.79 -5.92
N LEU A 27 -6.55 -7.75 -5.45
CA LEU A 27 -5.31 -8.16 -6.13
C LEU A 27 -5.20 -9.68 -6.15
N PRO A 28 -4.55 -10.27 -7.18
CA PRO A 28 -4.24 -11.69 -7.17
C PRO A 28 -3.24 -12.03 -6.06
N ASN A 29 -3.44 -13.17 -5.42
CA ASN A 29 -2.43 -13.77 -4.56
C ASN A 29 -1.35 -14.49 -5.39
N GLN A 30 -0.43 -15.18 -4.72
CA GLN A 30 0.68 -15.91 -5.36
C GLN A 30 0.23 -17.05 -6.29
N GLN A 31 -0.99 -17.54 -6.13
CA GLN A 31 -1.60 -18.57 -6.98
C GLN A 31 -2.46 -17.96 -8.10
N GLY A 32 -2.45 -16.63 -8.27
CA GLY A 32 -3.29 -15.93 -9.23
C GLY A 32 -4.78 -15.83 -8.82
N THR A 33 -5.14 -16.28 -7.62
CA THR A 33 -6.52 -16.18 -7.13
C THR A 33 -6.80 -14.75 -6.70
N LEU A 34 -7.87 -14.14 -7.21
CA LEU A 34 -8.26 -12.79 -6.83
C LEU A 34 -8.67 -12.74 -5.35
N VAL A 35 -8.03 -11.87 -4.58
CA VAL A 35 -8.33 -11.64 -3.16
C VAL A 35 -8.88 -10.23 -2.97
N ASP A 36 -10.04 -10.15 -2.33
CA ASP A 36 -10.59 -8.91 -1.78
C ASP A 36 -10.09 -8.74 -0.34
N LEU A 37 -9.36 -7.65 -0.07
CA LEU A 37 -8.74 -7.41 1.23
C LEU A 37 -9.76 -7.33 2.37
N HIS A 38 -10.89 -6.64 2.15
CA HIS A 38 -11.88 -6.42 3.20
C HIS A 38 -12.60 -7.72 3.55
N ALA A 39 -12.93 -8.52 2.53
CA ALA A 39 -13.51 -9.85 2.73
C ALA A 39 -12.53 -10.80 3.43
N ALA A 40 -11.27 -10.87 2.98
CA ALA A 40 -10.25 -11.75 3.55
C ALA A 40 -9.92 -11.42 5.01
N ARG A 41 -9.95 -10.13 5.37
CA ARG A 41 -9.74 -9.67 6.73
C ARG A 41 -10.90 -10.02 7.66
N ALA A 42 -12.13 -10.13 7.14
CA ALA A 42 -13.33 -10.49 7.90
C ALA A 42 -13.47 -9.74 9.24
N GLY A 43 -13.22 -8.42 9.22
CA GLY A 43 -13.30 -7.57 10.41
C GLY A 43 -12.10 -7.62 11.37
N ARG A 44 -11.14 -8.55 11.20
CA ARG A 44 -9.94 -8.69 12.06
C ARG A 44 -8.91 -7.60 11.81
N ARG A 45 -8.02 -7.25 12.74
CA ARG A 45 -6.94 -6.28 12.44
C ARG A 45 -6.00 -6.82 11.35
N ALA A 46 -5.45 -5.94 10.52
CA ALA A 46 -4.53 -6.31 9.44
C ALA A 46 -3.36 -5.31 9.35
N LEU A 47 -2.22 -5.78 8.87
CA LEU A 47 -1.06 -4.98 8.49
C LEU A 47 -0.87 -5.10 6.98
N VAL A 48 -0.79 -3.97 6.28
CA VAL A 48 -0.54 -3.94 4.83
C VAL A 48 0.87 -3.41 4.61
N VAL A 49 1.70 -4.17 3.91
CA VAL A 49 3.09 -3.83 3.62
C VAL A 49 3.26 -3.62 2.12
N PHE A 50 3.62 -2.41 1.72
CA PHE A 50 4.03 -2.10 0.36
C PHE A 50 5.55 -2.22 0.27
N HIS A 51 6.05 -3.03 -0.65
CA HIS A 51 7.46 -3.12 -0.94
C HIS A 51 7.70 -2.89 -2.43
N ARG A 52 8.69 -2.07 -2.77
CA ARG A 52 9.24 -2.07 -4.14
C ARG A 52 9.99 -3.37 -4.33
N SER A 53 9.73 -4.09 -5.41
CA SER A 53 10.56 -5.25 -5.74
C SER A 53 11.98 -4.77 -6.06
N ALA A 54 12.97 -5.51 -5.58
CA ALA A 54 14.32 -5.42 -6.12
C ALA A 54 14.31 -6.24 -7.41
N ARG A 55 14.46 -5.56 -8.55
CA ARG A 55 14.81 -6.22 -9.80
C ARG A 55 16.32 -6.40 -9.74
N TRP A 56 16.78 -7.65 -9.71
CA TRP A 56 18.19 -8.00 -9.85
C TRP A 56 18.54 -8.07 -11.33
#